data_AF-A0A950VUU1-F1
#
_entry.id   AF-A0A950VUU1-F1
#
_cell.length_a   1.000
_cell.length_b   1.000
_cell.length_c   1.000
_cell.angle_alpha   90.00
_cell.angle_beta   90.00
_cell.angle_gamma   90.00
#
_symmetry.space_group_name_H-M   'P 1'
#
loop_
_entity.id
_entity.type
_entity.pdbx_description
1 polymer ?
#
loop_
_entity_poly.entity_id
_entity_poly.type
_entity_poly.pdbx_seq_one_letter_code
_entity_poly.pdbx_strand_id
1 'polypeptide(L)'
;TDWRLAAGRAGNAILAVNPHVLIFVQGIEHSGDDWYWWGGNFLDARAAPVQLDVPGRLVYSPHDYGPGVYAQSWFADANFPGNMPAVWDAHWGYLSNEQIAPVVLGEFGGRSVGDDPEGVWQHALMDYADQHGIGWLNWSFNPDSGDTGGLLSDDWLSVVQAKTDLYQGHLAAPLGVGTSGAFGAAQPALSINRHTSSQTGSTNNLGLTLQIVNDGGTPVPLKDVEVRYWFRPGSLNAKVTQQVDVDYAAVGSKNVKAQIDPADARGIATLHLQFLDGAVNPYAAGGDLAVRIHRSDWSNYAQSADLGVALYRSGALVWGTEP
;
A
#
# COMPACT_ATOMS: atom_id res chain seq x y z
N THR A 1 -5.47 -25.07 19.69
CA THR A 1 -5.03 -23.79 20.28
C THR A 1 -5.42 -22.68 19.33
N ASP A 2 -5.96 -21.56 19.80
CA ASP A 2 -6.32 -20.43 18.93
C ASP A 2 -5.05 -19.62 18.57
N TRP A 3 -4.67 -19.66 17.29
CA TRP A 3 -3.49 -18.95 16.77
C TRP A 3 -3.69 -17.43 16.75
N ARG A 4 -4.84 -16.94 16.31
CA ARG A 4 -5.18 -15.50 16.28
C ARG A 4 -5.04 -14.86 17.66
N LEU A 5 -5.55 -15.51 18.71
CA LEU A 5 -5.38 -15.07 20.09
C LEU A 5 -3.93 -15.15 20.59
N ALA A 6 -3.14 -16.09 20.09
CA ALA A 6 -1.70 -16.17 20.41
C ALA A 6 -0.91 -15.06 19.71
N ALA A 7 -1.15 -14.83 18.42
CA ALA A 7 -0.55 -13.78 17.63
C ALA A 7 -0.85 -12.38 18.19
N GLY A 8 -2.09 -12.10 18.58
CA GLY A 8 -2.46 -10.83 19.24
C GLY A 8 -1.69 -10.59 20.55
N ARG A 9 -1.58 -11.62 21.42
CA ARG A 9 -0.80 -11.51 22.67
C ARG A 9 0.69 -11.29 22.41
N ALA A 10 1.27 -12.01 21.45
CA ALA A 10 2.68 -11.87 21.09
C ALA A 10 2.97 -10.50 20.46
N GLY A 11 2.13 -10.07 19.52
CA GLY A 11 2.20 -8.75 18.89
C GLY A 11 2.11 -7.61 19.90
N ASN A 12 1.16 -7.65 20.84
CA ASN A 12 1.05 -6.62 21.87
C ASN A 12 2.23 -6.61 22.84
N ALA A 13 2.80 -7.77 23.18
CA ALA A 13 4.02 -7.84 23.98
C ALA A 13 5.23 -7.22 23.25
N ILE A 14 5.35 -7.41 21.93
CA ILE A 14 6.38 -6.77 21.09
C ILE A 14 6.13 -5.25 21.01
N LEU A 15 4.91 -4.83 20.71
CA LEU A 15 4.53 -3.42 20.56
C LEU A 15 4.65 -2.62 21.86
N ALA A 16 4.48 -3.25 23.02
CA ALA A 16 4.75 -2.65 24.33
C ALA A 16 6.24 -2.31 24.55
N VAL A 17 7.15 -2.98 23.84
CA VAL A 17 8.60 -2.70 23.84
C VAL A 17 8.98 -1.74 22.71
N ASN A 18 8.42 -1.93 21.51
CA ASN A 18 8.64 -1.05 20.36
C ASN A 18 7.33 -0.87 19.56
N PRO A 19 6.59 0.25 19.75
CA PRO A 19 5.31 0.48 19.08
C PRO A 19 5.44 0.91 17.61
N HIS A 20 6.62 0.75 17.01
CA HIS A 20 6.94 1.18 15.64
C HIS A 20 7.25 0.02 14.69
N VAL A 21 7.40 -1.22 15.18
CA VAL A 21 7.58 -2.39 14.30
C VAL A 21 6.24 -2.87 13.74
N LEU A 22 6.27 -3.36 12.50
CA LEU A 22 5.17 -4.12 11.92
C LEU A 22 5.13 -5.53 12.54
N ILE A 23 3.93 -6.04 12.76
CA ILE A 23 3.65 -7.39 13.25
C ILE A 23 3.08 -8.18 12.06
N PHE A 24 3.93 -9.02 11.48
CA PHE A 24 3.54 -9.95 10.42
C PHE A 24 2.92 -11.19 11.06
N VAL A 25 1.72 -11.56 10.62
CA VAL A 25 0.99 -12.73 11.12
C VAL A 25 0.66 -13.67 9.97
N GLN A 26 1.23 -14.87 10.00
CA GLN A 26 0.88 -15.98 9.11
C GLN A 26 -0.52 -16.54 9.43
N GLY A 27 -1.09 -17.27 8.48
CA GLY A 27 -2.37 -17.97 8.63
C GLY A 27 -2.24 -19.26 9.42
N ILE A 28 -3.26 -20.11 9.29
CA ILE A 28 -3.22 -21.52 9.72
C ILE A 28 -3.22 -22.44 8.51
N GLU A 29 -3.23 -23.76 8.73
CA GLU A 29 -3.39 -24.76 7.65
C GLU A 29 -4.85 -24.88 7.19
N HIS A 30 -5.78 -25.00 8.15
CA HIS A 30 -7.17 -25.32 7.85
C HIS A 30 -8.15 -24.63 8.80
N SER A 31 -9.36 -24.32 8.31
CA SER A 31 -10.51 -23.95 9.14
C SER A 31 -11.67 -24.91 8.89
N GLY A 32 -11.99 -25.74 9.89
CA GLY A 32 -12.91 -26.86 9.70
C GLY A 32 -12.38 -27.82 8.64
N ASP A 33 -13.16 -28.02 7.58
CA ASP A 33 -12.84 -28.87 6.42
C ASP A 33 -12.22 -28.09 5.24
N ASP A 34 -11.97 -26.79 5.38
CA ASP A 34 -11.28 -25.95 4.40
C ASP A 34 -9.76 -26.03 4.63
N TRP A 35 -9.02 -26.64 3.70
CA TRP A 35 -7.58 -26.91 3.82
C TRP A 35 -6.77 -26.13 2.79
N TYR A 36 -5.67 -25.53 3.24
CA TYR A 36 -4.76 -24.76 2.42
C TYR A 36 -3.30 -24.97 2.88
N TRP A 37 -2.37 -24.18 2.34
CA TRP A 37 -0.97 -24.21 2.76
C TRP A 37 -0.80 -23.83 4.24
N TRP A 38 0.20 -24.43 4.89
CA TRP A 38 0.63 -24.03 6.23
C TRP A 38 1.01 -22.56 6.24
N GLY A 39 0.39 -21.77 7.12
CA GLY A 39 0.60 -20.32 7.16
C GLY A 39 -0.18 -19.53 6.09
N GLY A 40 -0.95 -20.19 5.22
CA GLY A 40 -1.69 -19.55 4.13
C GLY A 40 -3.19 -19.32 4.37
N ASN A 41 -3.83 -20.05 5.29
CA ASN A 41 -5.29 -19.95 5.48
C ASN A 41 -5.67 -18.79 6.44
N PHE A 42 -6.41 -17.80 5.93
CA PHE A 42 -7.01 -16.70 6.70
C PHE A 42 -8.54 -16.61 6.51
N LEU A 43 -9.23 -17.71 6.18
CA LEU A 43 -10.69 -17.71 5.97
C LEU A 43 -11.45 -17.04 7.13
N ASP A 44 -11.06 -17.34 8.37
CA ASP A 44 -11.67 -16.79 9.59
C ASP A 44 -11.29 -15.33 9.89
N ALA A 45 -10.23 -14.78 9.31
CA ALA A 45 -9.70 -13.46 9.69
C ALA A 45 -10.68 -12.31 9.42
N ARG A 46 -11.64 -12.51 8.51
CA ARG A 46 -12.78 -11.61 8.24
C ARG A 46 -13.71 -11.48 9.44
N ALA A 47 -14.03 -12.59 10.11
CA ALA A 47 -14.96 -12.64 11.24
C ALA A 47 -14.23 -12.46 12.58
N ALA A 48 -12.99 -12.93 12.67
CA ALA A 48 -12.13 -12.87 13.82
C ALA A 48 -10.73 -12.37 13.40
N PRO A 49 -10.55 -11.05 13.17
CA PRO A 49 -9.23 -10.49 12.91
C PRO A 49 -8.33 -10.55 14.16
N VAL A 50 -7.01 -10.51 13.93
CA VAL A 50 -6.02 -10.24 14.97
C VAL A 50 -6.22 -8.80 15.46
N GLN A 51 -6.24 -8.63 16.78
CA GLN A 51 -6.36 -7.32 17.42
C GLN A 51 -5.01 -6.96 18.03
N LEU A 52 -4.53 -5.75 17.72
CA LEU A 52 -3.31 -5.18 18.28
C LEU A 52 -3.62 -3.87 19.01
N ASP A 53 -2.91 -3.61 20.12
CA ASP A 53 -3.12 -2.41 20.95
C ASP A 53 -2.63 -1.13 20.26
N VAL A 54 -1.73 -1.25 19.26
CA VAL A 54 -1.22 -0.14 18.45
C VAL A 54 -1.79 -0.25 17.03
N PRO A 55 -2.59 0.73 16.55
CA PRO A 55 -3.18 0.70 15.21
C PRO A 55 -2.11 0.89 14.12
N GLY A 56 -2.38 0.41 12.91
CA GLY A 56 -1.48 0.57 11.77
C GLY A 56 -0.17 -0.22 11.89
N ARG A 57 -0.22 -1.41 12.51
CA ARG A 57 0.95 -2.30 12.72
C ARG A 57 0.76 -3.73 12.22
N LEU A 58 -0.47 -4.16 11.94
CA LEU A 58 -0.75 -5.53 11.47
C LEU A 58 -0.45 -5.65 9.96
N VAL A 59 0.24 -6.71 9.59
CA VAL A 59 0.38 -7.20 8.20
C VAL A 59 0.03 -8.68 8.21
N TYR A 60 -0.81 -9.12 7.28
CA TYR A 60 -1.09 -10.56 7.11
C TYR A 60 -0.11 -11.15 6.11
N SER A 61 0.38 -12.36 6.39
CA SER A 61 1.52 -12.95 5.68
C SER A 61 1.26 -14.38 5.22
N PRO A 62 0.45 -14.60 4.15
CA PRO A 62 0.20 -15.93 3.60
C PRO A 62 1.45 -16.58 3.01
N HIS A 63 1.49 -17.91 3.05
CA HIS A 63 2.38 -18.72 2.24
C HIS A 63 1.54 -19.34 1.13
N ASP A 64 2.05 -19.38 -0.10
CA ASP A 64 1.45 -20.11 -1.23
C ASP A 64 2.56 -20.80 -2.02
N TYR A 65 2.34 -22.06 -2.40
CA TYR A 65 3.31 -22.86 -3.13
C TYR A 65 2.70 -23.51 -4.38
N GLY A 66 3.56 -23.90 -5.31
CA GLY A 66 3.18 -24.57 -6.54
C GLY A 66 3.11 -26.10 -6.42
N PRO A 67 2.75 -26.78 -7.52
CA PRO A 67 2.67 -28.25 -7.59
C PRO A 67 4.01 -28.97 -7.34
N GLY A 68 5.16 -28.28 -7.42
CA GLY A 68 6.47 -28.84 -7.09
C GLY A 68 6.71 -29.10 -5.60
N VAL A 69 6.00 -28.38 -4.71
CA VAL A 69 6.03 -28.60 -3.26
C VAL A 69 4.96 -29.63 -2.86
N TYR A 70 3.72 -29.44 -3.30
CA TYR A 70 2.65 -30.43 -3.11
C TYR A 70 1.57 -30.33 -4.19
N ALA A 71 1.12 -31.49 -4.67
CA ALA A 71 0.12 -31.62 -5.74
C ALA A 71 -1.31 -31.37 -5.23
N GLN A 72 -1.61 -30.12 -4.88
CA GLN A 72 -2.95 -29.68 -4.48
C GLN A 72 -3.98 -29.86 -5.60
N SER A 73 -5.23 -30.15 -5.23
CA SER A 73 -6.30 -30.51 -6.18
C SER A 73 -6.61 -29.42 -7.22
N TRP A 74 -6.45 -28.15 -6.86
CA TRP A 74 -6.68 -27.01 -7.75
C TRP A 74 -5.67 -26.89 -8.90
N PHE A 75 -4.50 -27.54 -8.82
CA PHE A 75 -3.56 -27.64 -9.95
C PHE A 75 -3.99 -28.66 -11.01
N ALA A 76 -4.96 -29.53 -10.70
CA ALA A 76 -5.55 -30.48 -11.62
C ALA A 76 -6.90 -30.02 -12.20
N ASP A 77 -7.32 -28.78 -11.90
CA ASP A 77 -8.53 -28.18 -12.47
C ASP A 77 -8.36 -27.94 -13.98
N ALA A 78 -9.39 -28.21 -14.76
CA ALA A 78 -9.38 -28.01 -16.21
C ALA A 78 -9.25 -26.53 -16.63
N ASN A 79 -9.49 -25.60 -15.71
CA ASN A 79 -9.34 -24.16 -15.89
C ASN A 79 -8.02 -23.60 -15.31
N PHE A 80 -7.09 -24.44 -14.84
CA PHE A 80 -5.80 -23.98 -14.32
C PHE A 80 -4.98 -23.23 -15.41
N PRO A 81 -4.37 -22.06 -15.12
CA PRO A 81 -4.31 -21.34 -13.82
C PRO A 81 -5.45 -20.34 -13.57
N GLY A 82 -6.41 -20.20 -14.49
CA GLY A 82 -7.53 -19.25 -14.38
C GLY A 82 -8.51 -19.51 -13.23
N ASN A 83 -8.40 -20.63 -12.52
CA ASN A 83 -9.09 -20.89 -11.25
C ASN A 83 -8.36 -20.29 -10.03
N MET A 84 -7.05 -20.05 -10.12
CA MET A 84 -6.21 -19.67 -8.97
C MET A 84 -6.62 -18.37 -8.27
N PRO A 85 -7.04 -17.29 -8.97
CA PRO A 85 -7.51 -16.07 -8.29
C PRO A 85 -8.65 -16.32 -7.31
N ALA A 86 -9.60 -17.20 -7.64
CA ALA A 86 -10.70 -17.53 -6.73
C ALA A 86 -10.24 -18.37 -5.51
N VAL A 87 -9.19 -19.19 -5.69
CA VAL A 87 -8.55 -19.90 -4.58
C VAL A 87 -7.83 -18.92 -3.66
N TRP A 88 -7.01 -18.02 -4.22
CA TRP A 88 -6.29 -17.01 -3.45
C TRP A 88 -7.25 -16.06 -2.72
N ASP A 89 -8.27 -15.53 -3.41
CA ASP A 89 -9.30 -14.66 -2.83
C ASP A 89 -10.03 -15.30 -1.65
N ALA A 90 -10.36 -16.59 -1.72
CA ALA A 90 -11.05 -17.30 -0.64
C ALA A 90 -10.20 -17.40 0.64
N HIS A 91 -8.90 -17.64 0.51
CA HIS A 91 -8.02 -17.93 1.64
C HIS A 91 -7.33 -16.69 2.21
N TRP A 92 -6.92 -15.72 1.38
CA TRP A 92 -6.13 -14.55 1.82
C TRP A 92 -6.24 -13.30 0.95
N GLY A 93 -6.48 -13.43 -0.35
CA GLY A 93 -6.51 -12.31 -1.31
C GLY A 93 -7.52 -11.22 -0.96
N TYR A 94 -8.67 -11.60 -0.42
CA TYR A 94 -9.70 -10.68 0.04
C TYR A 94 -9.21 -9.62 1.05
N LEU A 95 -8.15 -9.94 1.82
CA LEU A 95 -7.61 -9.03 2.84
C LEU A 95 -7.02 -7.75 2.23
N SER A 96 -6.37 -7.87 1.06
CA SER A 96 -5.89 -6.73 0.26
C SER A 96 -7.05 -6.11 -0.54
N ASN A 97 -7.83 -6.96 -1.22
CA ASN A 97 -8.86 -6.53 -2.17
C ASN A 97 -10.00 -5.72 -1.54
N GLU A 98 -10.34 -6.01 -0.28
CA GLU A 98 -11.32 -5.26 0.50
C GLU A 98 -10.68 -4.24 1.46
N GLN A 99 -9.38 -3.99 1.33
CA GLN A 99 -8.62 -3.01 2.13
C GLN A 99 -8.69 -3.25 3.65
N ILE A 100 -8.77 -4.52 4.07
CA ILE A 100 -8.88 -4.92 5.48
C ILE A 100 -7.53 -4.76 6.19
N ALA A 101 -6.45 -5.23 5.56
CA ALA A 101 -5.08 -5.05 6.03
C ALA A 101 -4.09 -5.30 4.87
N PRO A 102 -2.87 -4.72 4.92
CA PRO A 102 -1.81 -5.06 3.96
C PRO A 102 -1.48 -6.56 3.99
N VAL A 103 -1.25 -7.13 2.81
CA VAL A 103 -0.82 -8.52 2.61
C VAL A 103 0.60 -8.53 2.06
N VAL A 104 1.44 -9.40 2.62
CA VAL A 104 2.76 -9.73 2.07
C VAL A 104 2.90 -11.25 1.99
N LEU A 105 3.01 -11.82 0.80
CA LEU A 105 3.33 -13.25 0.63
C LEU A 105 4.67 -13.53 1.32
N GLY A 106 4.62 -14.24 2.45
CA GLY A 106 5.76 -14.46 3.33
C GLY A 106 6.73 -15.50 2.80
N GLU A 107 6.19 -16.52 2.13
CA GLU A 107 6.95 -17.51 1.37
C GLU A 107 6.14 -17.91 0.12
N PHE A 108 6.82 -17.94 -1.01
CA PHE A 108 6.37 -18.60 -2.23
C PHE A 108 7.58 -18.98 -3.08
N GLY A 109 7.49 -20.03 -3.88
CA GLY A 109 8.52 -20.36 -4.87
C GLY A 109 8.39 -21.76 -5.45
N GLY A 110 9.25 -22.04 -6.43
CA GLY A 110 9.31 -23.32 -7.13
C GLY A 110 10.62 -23.46 -7.90
N ARG A 111 10.95 -24.68 -8.35
CA ARG A 111 12.19 -24.94 -9.12
C ARG A 111 12.13 -24.37 -10.53
N SER A 112 10.99 -24.49 -11.21
CA SER A 112 10.79 -24.08 -12.59
C SER A 112 9.91 -22.84 -12.73
N VAL A 113 10.31 -21.94 -13.63
CA VAL A 113 9.58 -20.74 -14.04
C VAL A 113 9.22 -20.77 -15.55
N GLY A 114 9.20 -21.98 -16.13
CA GLY A 114 8.86 -22.22 -17.54
C GLY A 114 7.36 -22.42 -17.79
N ASP A 115 7.05 -23.06 -18.93
CA ASP A 115 5.66 -23.35 -19.35
C ASP A 115 5.04 -24.59 -18.67
N ASP A 116 5.74 -25.21 -17.72
CA ASP A 116 5.20 -26.31 -16.91
C ASP A 116 4.29 -25.79 -15.77
N PRO A 117 3.47 -26.63 -15.12
CA PRO A 117 2.51 -26.18 -14.13
C PRO A 117 3.08 -25.41 -12.93
N GLU A 118 4.34 -25.63 -12.54
CA GLU A 118 4.97 -24.86 -11.47
C GLU A 118 5.31 -23.45 -11.93
N GLY A 119 5.89 -23.31 -13.13
CA GLY A 119 6.16 -22.01 -13.71
C GLY A 119 4.88 -21.23 -14.03
N VAL A 120 3.88 -21.87 -14.64
CA VAL A 120 2.57 -21.27 -14.94
C VAL A 120 1.87 -20.75 -13.66
N TRP A 121 1.99 -21.46 -12.53
CA TRP A 121 1.52 -20.95 -11.23
C TRP A 121 2.33 -19.73 -10.76
N GLN A 122 3.67 -19.75 -10.85
CA GLN A 122 4.51 -18.62 -10.41
C GLN A 122 4.23 -17.34 -11.22
N HIS A 123 4.10 -17.43 -12.56
CA HIS A 123 3.72 -16.28 -13.40
C HIS A 123 2.34 -15.73 -12.98
N ALA A 124 1.33 -16.60 -12.85
CA ALA A 124 -0.02 -16.18 -12.46
C ALA A 124 -0.08 -15.57 -11.04
N LEU A 125 0.72 -16.05 -10.10
CA LEU A 125 0.79 -15.51 -8.73
C LEU A 125 1.42 -14.12 -8.70
N MET A 126 2.46 -13.87 -9.51
CA MET A 126 3.09 -12.55 -9.61
C MET A 126 2.19 -11.54 -10.31
N ASP A 127 1.53 -11.92 -11.42
CA ASP A 127 0.53 -11.10 -12.09
C ASP A 127 -0.63 -10.73 -11.14
N TYR A 128 -1.09 -11.66 -10.31
CA TYR A 128 -2.10 -11.42 -9.29
C TYR A 128 -1.58 -10.49 -8.19
N ALA A 129 -0.37 -10.73 -7.67
CA ALA A 129 0.22 -9.90 -6.63
C ALA A 129 0.33 -8.41 -7.05
N ASP A 130 0.78 -8.15 -8.28
CA ASP A 130 0.86 -6.80 -8.85
C ASP A 130 -0.53 -6.14 -9.00
N GLN A 131 -1.51 -6.86 -9.54
CA GLN A 131 -2.88 -6.36 -9.73
C GLN A 131 -3.56 -5.99 -8.41
N HIS A 132 -3.21 -6.67 -7.33
CA HIS A 132 -3.86 -6.57 -6.02
C HIS A 132 -3.00 -5.87 -4.95
N GLY A 133 -1.86 -5.29 -5.35
CA GLY A 133 -0.99 -4.48 -4.48
C GLY A 133 -0.30 -5.25 -3.36
N ILE A 134 0.00 -6.54 -3.59
CA ILE A 134 0.48 -7.49 -2.59
C ILE A 134 2.01 -7.56 -2.63
N GLY A 135 2.66 -7.29 -1.49
CA GLY A 135 4.10 -7.47 -1.37
C GLY A 135 4.48 -8.95 -1.31
N TRP A 136 5.75 -9.28 -1.53
CA TRP A 136 6.19 -10.68 -1.50
C TRP A 136 7.64 -10.85 -1.04
N LEU A 137 7.94 -12.04 -0.53
CA LEU A 137 9.29 -12.53 -0.19
C LEU A 137 9.46 -13.91 -0.82
N ASN A 138 10.42 -14.06 -1.75
CA ASN A 138 10.63 -15.33 -2.42
C ASN A 138 11.36 -16.34 -1.52
N TRP A 139 10.80 -17.55 -1.45
CA TRP A 139 11.47 -18.74 -0.96
C TRP A 139 12.22 -19.44 -2.11
N SER A 140 13.55 -19.47 -2.14
CA SER A 140 14.50 -18.86 -1.20
C SER A 140 15.69 -18.23 -1.92
N PHE A 141 16.46 -17.38 -1.23
CA PHE A 141 17.79 -17.03 -1.71
C PHE A 141 18.69 -18.27 -1.88
N ASN A 142 18.63 -19.16 -0.88
CA ASN A 142 19.43 -20.37 -0.79
C ASN A 142 19.08 -21.41 -1.88
N PRO A 143 20.07 -22.06 -2.52
CA PRO A 143 19.83 -23.09 -3.54
C PRO A 143 19.39 -24.44 -2.96
N ASP A 144 19.72 -24.73 -1.70
CA ASP A 144 19.61 -26.05 -1.06
C ASP A 144 18.19 -26.40 -0.54
N SER A 145 17.19 -25.58 -0.84
CA SER A 145 15.78 -25.94 -0.65
C SER A 145 15.41 -27.10 -1.58
N GLY A 146 14.98 -28.23 -1.00
CA GLY A 146 14.85 -29.50 -1.73
C GLY A 146 13.77 -29.51 -2.80
N ASP A 147 12.64 -28.85 -2.53
CA ASP A 147 11.44 -28.76 -3.37
C ASP A 147 11.44 -27.54 -4.28
N THR A 148 11.90 -26.36 -3.82
CA THR A 148 11.88 -25.11 -4.60
C THR A 148 13.21 -24.72 -5.26
N GLY A 149 14.34 -25.25 -4.80
CA GLY A 149 15.65 -24.62 -5.02
C GLY A 149 15.64 -23.14 -4.57
N GLY A 150 16.50 -22.31 -5.17
CA GLY A 150 16.59 -20.89 -4.83
C GLY A 150 16.78 -19.93 -6.00
N LEU A 151 17.07 -18.67 -5.65
CA LEU A 151 17.55 -17.62 -6.56
C LEU A 151 19.03 -17.82 -6.92
N LEU A 152 19.81 -18.47 -6.04
CA LEU A 152 21.14 -18.99 -6.35
C LEU A 152 21.05 -20.40 -6.94
N SER A 153 22.10 -20.75 -7.67
CA SER A 153 22.42 -22.11 -8.12
C SER A 153 23.19 -22.86 -7.02
N ASP A 154 23.30 -24.19 -7.13
CA ASP A 154 23.95 -25.07 -6.16
C ASP A 154 25.44 -24.73 -5.86
N ASP A 155 26.07 -23.88 -6.69
CA ASP A 155 27.43 -23.36 -6.47
C ASP A 155 27.49 -22.24 -5.42
N TRP A 156 26.34 -21.74 -4.95
CA TRP A 156 26.18 -20.60 -4.04
C TRP A 156 26.79 -19.27 -4.56
N LEU A 157 27.01 -19.16 -5.86
CA LEU A 157 27.66 -18.01 -6.50
C LEU A 157 26.87 -17.47 -7.70
N SER A 158 26.30 -18.36 -8.52
CA SER A 158 25.61 -18.02 -9.76
C SER A 158 24.11 -17.83 -9.52
N VAL A 159 23.54 -16.72 -9.99
CA VAL A 159 22.08 -16.51 -9.96
C VAL A 159 21.37 -17.38 -11.00
N VAL A 160 20.19 -17.90 -10.67
CA VAL A 160 19.31 -18.64 -11.58
C VAL A 160 18.60 -17.61 -12.48
N GLN A 161 19.21 -17.31 -13.63
CA GLN A 161 18.80 -16.19 -14.48
C GLN A 161 17.31 -16.18 -14.81
N ALA A 162 16.69 -17.34 -15.13
CA ALA A 162 15.28 -17.41 -15.46
C ALA A 162 14.36 -16.94 -14.30
N LYS A 163 14.73 -17.23 -13.03
CA LYS A 163 14.00 -16.74 -11.85
C LYS A 163 14.20 -15.25 -11.67
N THR A 164 15.42 -14.74 -11.90
CA THR A 164 15.70 -13.30 -11.92
C THR A 164 14.86 -12.58 -12.97
N ASP A 165 14.78 -13.13 -14.20
CA ASP A 165 14.06 -12.52 -15.33
C ASP A 165 12.54 -12.43 -15.06
N LEU A 166 11.95 -13.44 -14.41
CA LEU A 166 10.58 -13.38 -13.91
C LEU A 166 10.44 -12.29 -12.85
N TYR A 167 11.14 -12.42 -11.73
CA TYR A 167 10.88 -11.58 -10.56
C TYR A 167 11.27 -10.11 -10.74
N GLN A 168 12.23 -9.80 -11.62
CA GLN A 168 12.69 -8.43 -11.83
C GLN A 168 11.56 -7.49 -12.31
N GLY A 169 10.56 -8.01 -13.04
CA GLY A 169 9.39 -7.23 -13.46
C GLY A 169 8.45 -6.82 -12.32
N HIS A 170 8.41 -7.64 -11.26
CA HIS A 170 7.48 -7.53 -10.12
C HIS A 170 8.15 -6.99 -8.84
N LEU A 171 9.41 -6.53 -8.94
CA LEU A 171 10.10 -5.93 -7.81
C LEU A 171 9.44 -4.60 -7.44
N ALA A 172 9.00 -4.50 -6.19
CA ALA A 172 8.60 -3.23 -5.60
C ALA A 172 9.71 -2.18 -5.83
N ALA A 173 9.32 -0.95 -6.19
CA ALA A 173 10.26 0.14 -6.38
C ALA A 173 11.16 0.26 -5.13
N PRO A 174 12.50 0.36 -5.26
CA PRO A 174 13.38 0.50 -4.12
C PRO A 174 12.89 1.66 -3.25
N LEU A 175 12.77 1.42 -1.93
CA LEU A 175 12.25 2.38 -0.95
C LEU A 175 13.15 3.63 -0.80
N GLY A 176 13.24 4.45 -1.84
CA GLY A 176 13.98 5.70 -1.91
C GLY A 176 15.44 5.70 -1.42
N VAL A 177 16.12 4.55 -1.32
CA VAL A 177 17.44 4.42 -0.68
C VAL A 177 18.57 4.13 -1.68
N GLY A 178 18.82 5.12 -2.55
CA GLY A 178 20.04 5.19 -3.36
C GLY A 178 20.19 4.14 -4.47
N THR A 179 21.29 4.24 -5.20
CA THR A 179 21.77 3.18 -6.09
C THR A 179 22.26 1.99 -5.26
N SER A 180 21.86 0.78 -5.65
CA SER A 180 22.25 -0.54 -5.12
C SER A 180 23.45 -0.58 -4.16
N GLY A 181 23.23 -1.09 -2.95
CA GLY A 181 24.31 -1.49 -2.02
C GLY A 181 24.71 -0.44 -0.96
N ALA A 182 24.15 0.75 -0.99
CA ALA A 182 24.23 1.71 0.11
C ALA A 182 22.82 2.11 0.54
N PHE A 183 22.48 1.94 1.81
CA PHE A 183 21.30 2.60 2.38
C PHE A 183 21.51 4.12 2.22
N GLY A 184 20.75 4.72 1.30
CA GLY A 184 20.73 6.16 1.13
C GLY A 184 20.35 6.89 2.42
N ALA A 185 20.55 8.21 2.46
CA ALA A 185 19.95 9.02 3.52
C ALA A 185 18.44 8.71 3.58
N ALA A 186 17.92 8.47 4.78
CA ALA A 186 16.52 8.10 4.98
C ALA A 186 15.61 9.08 4.24
N GLN A 187 14.57 8.54 3.59
CA GLN A 187 13.55 9.37 2.97
C GLN A 187 13.01 10.40 3.98
N PRO A 188 12.56 11.58 3.51
CA PRO A 188 12.09 12.63 4.39
C PRO A 188 11.05 12.08 5.36
N ALA A 189 11.18 12.45 6.64
CA ALA A 189 10.39 11.93 7.76
C ALA A 189 8.88 12.22 7.68
N LEU A 190 8.37 12.70 6.55
CA LEU A 190 7.00 13.10 6.34
C LEU A 190 6.52 12.67 4.95
N SER A 191 5.29 12.17 4.86
CA SER A 191 4.62 11.81 3.60
C SER A 191 3.12 12.11 3.66
N ILE A 192 2.37 11.86 2.57
CA ILE A 192 0.92 12.04 2.50
C ILE A 192 0.25 10.77 2.02
N ASN A 193 -0.66 10.21 2.83
CA ASN A 193 -1.68 9.29 2.34
C ASN A 193 -2.82 10.11 1.71
N ARG A 194 -3.28 9.75 0.51
CA ARG A 194 -4.40 10.42 -0.15
C ARG A 194 -5.44 9.44 -0.69
N HIS A 195 -6.71 9.85 -0.63
CA HIS A 195 -7.82 9.21 -1.33
C HIS A 195 -8.66 10.28 -2.05
N THR A 196 -8.88 10.09 -3.35
CA THR A 196 -9.70 10.99 -4.17
C THR A 196 -11.10 10.39 -4.34
N SER A 197 -12.12 11.14 -3.92
CA SER A 197 -13.53 10.70 -3.97
C SER A 197 -14.16 10.74 -5.38
N SER A 198 -13.51 11.40 -6.34
CA SER A 198 -13.97 11.55 -7.72
C SER A 198 -13.23 10.61 -8.68
N GLN A 199 -13.81 9.43 -8.93
CA GLN A 199 -13.24 8.41 -9.82
C GLN A 199 -13.81 8.46 -11.26
N THR A 200 -14.79 9.32 -11.53
CA THR A 200 -15.44 9.44 -12.85
C THR A 200 -14.76 10.48 -13.74
N GLY A 201 -14.75 10.23 -15.07
CA GLY A 201 -14.13 11.10 -16.08
C GLY A 201 -14.62 12.56 -16.07
N SER A 202 -15.80 12.82 -15.52
CA SER A 202 -16.32 14.16 -15.21
C SER A 202 -17.03 14.16 -13.85
N THR A 203 -16.86 15.26 -13.10
CA THR A 203 -17.38 15.45 -11.74
C THR A 203 -17.61 16.94 -11.47
N ASN A 204 -18.55 17.31 -10.61
CA ASN A 204 -18.79 18.71 -10.22
C ASN A 204 -17.84 19.22 -9.11
N ASN A 205 -16.99 18.35 -8.56
CA ASN A 205 -16.06 18.69 -7.50
C ASN A 205 -14.77 17.84 -7.55
N LEU A 206 -13.68 18.35 -7.02
CA LEU A 206 -12.46 17.59 -6.74
C LEU A 206 -12.37 17.41 -5.21
N GLY A 207 -12.96 16.32 -4.71
CA GLY A 207 -12.94 15.95 -3.29
C GLY A 207 -11.75 15.05 -2.95
N LEU A 208 -10.96 15.46 -1.97
CA LEU A 208 -9.69 14.88 -1.57
C LEU A 208 -9.67 14.65 -0.05
N THR A 209 -9.39 13.43 0.38
CA THR A 209 -9.11 13.09 1.79
C THR A 209 -7.63 12.80 1.97
N LEU A 210 -7.01 13.39 2.99
CA LEU A 210 -5.58 13.37 3.23
C LEU A 210 -5.26 13.01 4.68
N GLN A 211 -4.15 12.29 4.88
CA GLN A 211 -3.45 12.21 6.16
C GLN A 211 -1.98 12.58 5.94
N ILE A 212 -1.43 13.42 6.81
CA ILE A 212 0.01 13.69 6.86
C ILE A 212 0.64 12.62 7.74
N VAL A 213 1.54 11.82 7.18
CA VAL A 213 2.26 10.77 7.89
C VAL A 213 3.59 11.34 8.37
N ASN A 214 4.00 10.97 9.59
CA ASN A 214 5.30 11.27 10.15
C ASN A 214 6.02 9.97 10.45
N ASP A 215 7.03 9.63 9.66
CA ASP A 215 7.90 8.46 9.82
C ASP A 215 9.19 8.79 10.60
N GLY A 216 9.27 10.00 11.17
CA GLY A 216 10.38 10.45 12.01
C GLY A 216 10.19 10.17 13.49
N GLY A 217 11.30 10.04 14.22
CA GLY A 217 11.33 9.83 15.67
C GLY A 217 10.99 11.05 16.54
N THR A 218 10.49 12.15 15.96
CA THR A 218 10.13 13.37 16.71
C THR A 218 8.74 13.86 16.27
N PRO A 219 7.91 14.41 17.19
CA PRO A 219 6.63 14.99 16.81
C PRO A 219 6.81 16.14 15.82
N VAL A 220 5.96 16.22 14.80
CA VAL A 220 5.96 17.32 13.83
C VAL A 220 4.78 18.24 14.09
N PRO A 221 4.99 19.49 14.54
CA PRO A 221 3.94 20.49 14.63
C PRO A 221 3.35 20.79 13.25
N LEU A 222 2.03 20.74 13.11
CA LEU A 222 1.38 20.93 11.82
C LEU A 222 1.50 22.38 11.31
N LYS A 223 1.65 23.35 12.21
CA LYS A 223 1.98 24.74 11.86
C LYS A 223 3.30 24.90 11.08
N ASP A 224 4.19 23.91 11.15
CA ASP A 224 5.47 23.92 10.43
C ASP A 224 5.33 23.34 9.01
N VAL A 225 4.16 22.79 8.64
CA VAL A 225 3.93 22.14 7.34
C VAL A 225 2.83 22.79 6.51
N GLU A 226 2.93 22.61 5.20
CA GLU A 226 1.93 23.04 4.22
C GLU A 226 1.73 21.91 3.21
N VAL A 227 0.47 21.56 2.91
CA VAL A 227 0.15 20.69 1.78
C VAL A 227 -0.22 21.56 0.58
N ARG A 228 0.34 21.25 -0.59
CA ARG A 228 -0.04 21.86 -1.87
C ARG A 228 -0.62 20.82 -2.80
N TYR A 229 -1.75 21.12 -3.42
CA TYR A 229 -2.41 20.28 -4.41
C TYR A 229 -2.60 21.08 -5.70
N TRP A 230 -2.13 20.54 -6.83
CA TRP A 230 -2.20 21.20 -8.13
C TRP A 230 -3.32 20.63 -8.96
N PHE A 231 -4.06 21.51 -9.63
CA PHE A 231 -5.15 21.09 -10.48
C PHE A 231 -5.41 22.04 -11.67
N ARG A 232 -6.13 21.54 -12.67
CA ARG A 232 -6.59 22.34 -13.81
C ARG A 232 -7.99 22.87 -13.53
N PRO A 233 -8.18 24.19 -13.32
CA PRO A 233 -9.49 24.74 -12.97
C PRO A 233 -10.53 24.63 -14.10
N GLY A 234 -10.07 24.49 -15.35
CA GLY A 234 -10.89 24.58 -16.55
C GLY A 234 -11.23 26.04 -16.90
N SER A 235 -12.29 26.24 -17.70
CA SER A 235 -12.72 27.55 -18.16
C SER A 235 -13.41 28.36 -17.05
N LEU A 236 -12.64 29.19 -16.34
CA LEU A 236 -13.17 30.21 -15.44
C LEU A 236 -13.58 31.47 -16.21
N ASN A 237 -14.46 32.29 -15.63
CA ASN A 237 -14.84 33.60 -16.15
C ASN A 237 -15.24 34.54 -15.00
N ALA A 238 -15.55 35.80 -15.29
CA ALA A 238 -15.88 36.82 -14.28
C ALA A 238 -17.08 36.49 -13.36
N LYS A 239 -17.88 35.46 -13.68
CA LYS A 239 -19.00 34.96 -12.87
C LYS A 239 -18.76 33.59 -12.24
N VAL A 240 -17.71 32.87 -12.66
CA VAL A 240 -17.42 31.50 -12.22
C VAL A 240 -16.02 31.45 -11.63
N THR A 241 -15.97 31.46 -10.30
CA THR A 241 -14.75 31.37 -9.48
C THR A 241 -14.56 29.96 -8.89
N GLN A 242 -13.34 29.66 -8.46
CA GLN A 242 -13.05 28.48 -7.64
C GLN A 242 -13.39 28.72 -6.17
N GLN A 243 -13.85 27.66 -5.50
CA GLN A 243 -14.16 27.61 -4.08
C GLN A 243 -13.49 26.37 -3.48
N VAL A 244 -13.19 26.42 -2.17
CA VAL A 244 -12.71 25.26 -1.42
C VAL A 244 -13.43 25.18 -0.07
N ASP A 245 -14.03 24.02 0.20
CA ASP A 245 -14.59 23.66 1.49
C ASP A 245 -13.62 22.76 2.26
N VAL A 246 -13.53 22.93 3.57
CA VAL A 246 -12.91 21.97 4.50
C VAL A 246 -14.04 21.17 5.15
N ASP A 247 -14.53 20.16 4.44
CA ASP A 247 -15.66 19.31 4.85
C ASP A 247 -15.41 18.64 6.21
N TYR A 248 -14.17 18.21 6.48
CA TYR A 248 -13.76 17.65 7.78
C TYR A 248 -12.27 17.85 8.02
N ALA A 249 -11.87 18.05 9.28
CA ALA A 249 -10.48 17.94 9.71
C ALA A 249 -10.43 17.41 11.15
N ALA A 250 -9.64 16.36 11.39
CA ALA A 250 -9.45 15.79 12.74
C ALA A 250 -8.81 16.80 13.73
N VAL A 251 -8.01 17.74 13.23
CA VAL A 251 -7.48 18.89 14.00
C VAL A 251 -8.51 20.01 14.24
N GLY A 252 -9.74 19.83 13.75
CA GLY A 252 -10.82 20.81 13.71
C GLY A 252 -10.69 21.78 12.53
N SER A 253 -11.72 21.92 11.69
CA SER A 253 -11.65 22.71 10.45
C SER A 253 -11.26 24.18 10.66
N LYS A 254 -11.56 24.76 11.84
CA LYS A 254 -11.11 26.11 12.24
C LYS A 254 -9.58 26.30 12.30
N ASN A 255 -8.84 25.19 12.43
CA ASN A 255 -7.39 25.15 12.51
C ASN A 255 -6.74 24.86 11.14
N VAL A 256 -7.54 24.76 10.07
CA VAL A 256 -7.08 24.57 8.69
C VAL A 256 -7.43 25.81 7.87
N LYS A 257 -6.42 26.42 7.26
CA LYS A 257 -6.58 27.50 6.29
C LYS A 257 -6.41 26.91 4.89
N ALA A 258 -7.50 26.88 4.12
CA ALA A 258 -7.50 26.53 2.70
C ALA A 258 -7.51 27.79 1.84
N GLN A 259 -6.67 27.85 0.79
CA GLN A 259 -6.62 28.96 -0.17
C GLN A 259 -6.29 28.43 -1.56
N ILE A 260 -7.06 28.84 -2.58
CA ILE A 260 -6.73 28.54 -3.98
C ILE A 260 -6.09 29.79 -4.60
N ASP A 261 -4.88 29.64 -5.12
CA ASP A 261 -4.22 30.68 -5.89
C ASP A 261 -4.69 30.64 -7.37
N PRO A 262 -4.67 31.79 -8.09
CA PRO A 262 -5.05 31.85 -9.49
C PRO A 262 -4.22 30.91 -10.37
N ALA A 263 -4.79 30.51 -11.51
CA ALA A 263 -4.08 29.69 -12.48
C ALA A 263 -2.82 30.40 -13.03
N ASP A 264 -1.71 29.69 -13.07
CA ASP A 264 -0.46 30.15 -13.67
C ASP A 264 -0.53 30.20 -15.21
N ALA A 265 0.57 30.60 -15.86
CA ALA A 265 0.67 30.65 -17.32
C ALA A 265 0.53 29.27 -18.02
N ARG A 266 0.59 28.17 -17.27
CA ARG A 266 0.39 26.78 -17.73
C ARG A 266 -1.04 26.29 -17.50
N GLY A 267 -1.93 27.16 -16.99
CA GLY A 267 -3.30 26.83 -16.63
C GLY A 267 -3.40 25.88 -15.43
N ILE A 268 -2.46 25.97 -14.50
CA ILE A 268 -2.42 25.19 -13.25
C ILE A 268 -2.75 26.10 -12.08
N ALA A 269 -3.78 25.75 -11.30
CA ALA A 269 -4.09 26.39 -10.02
C ALA A 269 -3.53 25.54 -8.86
N THR A 270 -3.22 26.19 -7.74
CA THR A 270 -2.68 25.54 -6.54
C THR A 270 -3.63 25.75 -5.37
N LEU A 271 -4.07 24.66 -4.74
CA LEU A 271 -4.68 24.69 -3.42
C LEU A 271 -3.57 24.60 -2.37
N HIS A 272 -3.51 25.58 -1.47
CA HIS A 272 -2.69 25.63 -0.29
C HIS A 272 -3.50 25.24 0.94
N LEU A 273 -2.99 24.29 1.74
CA LEU A 273 -3.56 23.86 3.01
C LEU A 273 -2.51 24.09 4.11
N GLN A 274 -2.78 25.07 4.97
CA GLN A 274 -1.92 25.50 6.06
C GLN A 274 -2.61 25.25 7.39
N PHE A 275 -1.86 24.88 8.43
CA PHE A 275 -2.42 24.50 9.74
C PHE A 275 -2.06 25.55 10.80
N LEU A 276 -3.01 25.85 11.69
CA LEU A 276 -2.82 26.80 12.79
C LEU A 276 -2.41 26.10 14.10
N ASP A 277 -2.78 24.84 14.26
CA ASP A 277 -2.57 24.05 15.47
C ASP A 277 -2.52 22.54 15.15
N GLY A 278 -2.15 21.72 16.13
CA GLY A 278 -2.02 20.27 16.02
C GLY A 278 -0.58 19.81 15.71
N ALA A 279 -0.37 18.49 15.82
CA ALA A 279 0.89 17.84 15.52
C ALA A 279 0.64 16.41 15.04
N VAL A 280 1.59 15.86 14.27
CA VAL A 280 1.64 14.42 13.95
C VAL A 280 2.68 13.77 14.86
N ASN A 281 2.25 12.75 15.60
CA ASN A 281 3.12 11.99 16.50
C ASN A 281 4.22 11.23 15.72
N PRO A 282 5.33 10.83 16.37
CA PRO A 282 6.34 9.97 15.75
C PRO A 282 5.74 8.67 15.20
N TYR A 283 6.17 8.27 14.00
CA TYR A 283 5.80 7.02 13.32
C TYR A 283 4.28 6.79 13.21
N ALA A 284 3.53 7.85 12.89
CA ALA A 284 2.08 7.84 12.86
C ALA A 284 1.50 8.66 11.70
N ALA A 285 0.31 8.28 11.24
CA ALA A 285 -0.54 9.14 10.43
C ALA A 285 -1.25 10.16 11.34
N GLY A 286 -1.36 11.40 10.87
CA GLY A 286 -2.33 12.36 11.39
C GLY A 286 -3.76 11.94 11.05
N GLY A 287 -4.74 12.46 11.78
CA GLY A 287 -6.15 12.22 11.46
C GLY A 287 -6.60 12.92 10.17
N ASP A 288 -7.69 12.44 9.60
CA ASP A 288 -8.15 12.84 8.25
C ASP A 288 -8.40 14.34 8.10
N LEU A 289 -8.05 14.85 6.92
CA LEU A 289 -8.45 16.14 6.37
C LEU A 289 -9.19 15.89 5.05
N ALA A 290 -10.50 16.12 5.03
CA ALA A 290 -11.31 16.08 3.83
C ALA A 290 -11.57 17.51 3.32
N VAL A 291 -11.19 17.77 2.07
CA VAL A 291 -11.39 19.05 1.39
C VAL A 291 -12.07 18.83 0.05
N ARG A 292 -12.88 19.80 -0.38
CA ARG A 292 -13.59 19.75 -1.66
C ARG A 292 -13.38 21.06 -2.42
N ILE A 293 -12.74 20.96 -3.57
CA ILE A 293 -12.67 22.07 -4.54
C ILE A 293 -13.88 21.99 -5.45
N HIS A 294 -14.59 23.10 -5.63
CA HIS A 294 -15.70 23.17 -6.58
C HIS A 294 -15.78 24.56 -7.23
N ARG A 295 -16.44 24.65 -8.38
CA ARG A 295 -16.76 25.95 -8.98
C ARG A 295 -17.99 26.54 -8.29
N SER A 296 -18.04 27.86 -8.22
CA SER A 296 -19.19 28.61 -7.69
C SER A 296 -20.53 28.32 -8.39
N ASP A 297 -20.51 27.80 -9.62
CA ASP A 297 -21.69 27.37 -10.38
C ASP A 297 -21.91 25.84 -10.41
N TRP A 298 -21.07 25.07 -9.69
CA TRP A 298 -21.03 23.61 -9.70
C TRP A 298 -20.86 22.97 -11.10
N SER A 299 -20.32 23.68 -12.07
CA SER A 299 -20.02 23.11 -13.39
C SER A 299 -18.82 22.15 -13.35
N ASN A 300 -18.85 21.11 -14.19
CA ASN A 300 -17.95 19.98 -14.05
C ASN A 300 -16.48 20.24 -14.42
N TYR A 301 -15.57 19.57 -13.70
CA TYR A 301 -14.20 19.31 -14.08
C TYR A 301 -14.11 18.07 -14.99
N ALA A 302 -12.97 17.93 -15.67
CA ALA A 302 -12.53 16.68 -16.27
C ALA A 302 -11.53 15.98 -15.32
N GLN A 303 -11.49 14.65 -15.30
CA GLN A 303 -10.64 13.89 -14.37
C GLN A 303 -9.13 14.15 -14.56
N SER A 304 -8.69 14.49 -15.78
CA SER A 304 -7.33 14.95 -16.08
C SER A 304 -6.96 16.31 -15.46
N ALA A 305 -7.77 16.82 -14.54
CA ALA A 305 -7.52 18.02 -13.77
C ALA A 305 -6.69 17.75 -12.50
N ASP A 306 -6.61 16.54 -11.94
CA ASP A 306 -5.69 16.23 -10.83
C ASP A 306 -4.24 16.18 -11.35
N LEU A 307 -3.35 17.00 -10.79
CA LEU A 307 -1.93 17.05 -11.16
C LEU A 307 -1.00 16.64 -10.00
N GLY A 308 -1.54 16.08 -8.91
CA GLY A 308 -0.78 15.62 -7.76
C GLY A 308 -0.76 16.55 -6.55
N VAL A 309 -0.05 16.09 -5.51
CA VAL A 309 0.03 16.72 -4.19
C VAL A 309 1.47 16.63 -3.67
N ALA A 310 1.90 17.63 -2.90
CA ALA A 310 3.19 17.66 -2.22
C ALA A 310 3.08 18.24 -0.81
N LEU A 311 4.07 17.93 0.01
CA LEU A 311 4.21 18.38 1.38
C LEU A 311 5.46 19.24 1.53
N TYR A 312 5.30 20.36 2.23
CA TYR A 312 6.38 21.29 2.57
C TYR A 312 6.55 21.33 4.08
N ARG A 313 7.78 21.56 4.53
CA ARG A 313 8.08 21.90 5.93
C ARG A 313 8.96 23.15 5.97
N SER A 314 8.54 24.16 6.71
CA SER A 314 9.23 25.46 6.83
C SER A 314 9.56 26.10 5.46
N GLY A 315 8.70 25.87 4.45
CA GLY A 315 8.87 26.36 3.07
C GLY A 315 9.71 25.48 2.14
N ALA A 316 10.40 24.46 2.64
CA ALA A 316 11.13 23.49 1.81
C ALA A 316 10.22 22.31 1.40
N LEU A 317 10.30 21.87 0.15
CA LEU A 317 9.65 20.64 -0.32
C LEU A 317 10.25 19.45 0.44
N VAL A 318 9.40 18.66 1.11
CA VAL A 318 9.82 17.45 1.84
C VAL A 318 9.23 16.17 1.26
N TRP A 319 8.12 16.20 0.51
CA TRP A 319 7.59 15.00 -0.13
C TRP A 319 6.69 15.34 -1.33
N GLY A 320 6.61 14.46 -2.32
CA GLY A 320 5.84 14.67 -3.55
C GLY A 320 6.65 15.38 -4.65
N THR A 321 5.97 15.96 -5.64
CA THR A 321 6.62 16.61 -6.80
C THR A 321 5.76 17.78 -7.30
N GLU A 322 6.40 18.89 -7.67
CA GLU A 322 5.75 20.04 -8.32
C GLU A 322 5.58 19.79 -9.84
N PRO A 323 4.40 20.06 -10.44
CA PRO A 323 4.19 19.99 -11.89
C PRO A 323 4.71 21.24 -12.63
#